data_AF-A0A7S3GST8-F1
#
_entry.id   AF-A0A7S3GST8-F1
#
_cell.length_a   1.000
_cell.length_b   1.000
_cell.length_c   1.000
_cell.angle_alpha   90.00
_cell.angle_beta   90.00
_cell.angle_gamma   90.00
#
_symmetry.space_group_name_H-M   'P 1'
#
loop_
_entity.id
_entity.type
_entity.pdbx_description
1 polymer ?
#
loop_
_entity_poly.entity_id
_entity_poly.type
_entity_poly.pdbx_seq_one_letter_code
_entity_poly.pdbx_strand_id
1 'polypeptide(L)'
;SFMVTLLGNVISSPNIPVEEMNALHDLYNSTNGANWLWSDNPSDGIKWNFTSPSTNNPCTEGWQGIDCTFISPFQFYHVHGITLPSFNLVGNLPNSLGAFSELSNLFLYYNALTGTIPSSLGNLTQLQYLQLFGNQLT
;
A
#
# COMPACT_ATOMS: atom_id res chain seq x y z
N SER A 1 9.66 30.25 33.85
CA SER A 1 10.30 28.93 33.69
C SER A 1 9.99 28.45 32.30
N PHE A 2 10.92 28.65 31.38
CA PHE A 2 10.87 28.08 30.04
C PHE A 2 12.09 27.16 29.97
N MET A 3 11.84 25.84 29.93
CA MET A 3 12.86 24.89 29.55
C MET A 3 12.48 24.30 28.21
N VAL A 4 13.32 24.64 27.23
CA VAL A 4 13.52 23.88 26.00
C VAL A 4 13.93 22.46 26.39
N THR A 5 13.29 21.46 25.78
CA THR A 5 13.90 20.12 25.66
C THR A 5 13.88 19.74 24.19
N LEU A 6 15.05 19.30 23.75
CA LEU A 6 15.54 19.18 22.38
C LEU A 6 14.50 18.65 21.37
N LEU A 7 14.38 19.39 20.26
CA LEU A 7 14.13 18.82 18.94
C LEU A 7 15.29 17.86 18.64
N GLY A 8 15.15 16.61 19.05
CA GLY A 8 15.87 15.53 18.43
C GLY A 8 15.42 15.47 16.98
N ASN A 9 16.31 15.87 16.06
CA ASN A 9 16.26 15.42 14.67
C ASN A 9 16.35 13.89 14.68
N VAL A 10 15.24 13.23 14.98
CA VAL A 10 15.00 11.90 14.45
C VAL A 10 14.60 12.19 13.02
N ILE A 11 15.57 12.14 12.10
CA ILE A 11 15.23 11.91 10.70
C ILE A 11 14.66 10.49 10.71
N SER A 12 13.38 10.36 11.07
CA SER A 12 12.63 9.13 10.82
C SER A 12 12.87 8.84 9.34
N SER A 13 13.27 7.61 9.02
CA SER A 13 13.35 7.12 7.65
C SER A 13 12.24 7.74 6.78
N PRO A 14 12.51 8.11 5.51
CA PRO A 14 11.49 8.75 4.69
C PRO A 14 10.21 7.94 4.75
N ASN A 15 9.14 8.52 5.31
CA ASN A 15 7.88 7.82 5.47
C ASN A 15 7.00 8.05 4.25
N ILE A 16 6.16 7.06 3.92
CA ILE A 16 5.07 7.29 2.99
C ILE A 16 4.03 8.22 3.63
N PRO A 17 3.22 8.96 2.84
CA PRO A 17 2.10 9.73 3.36
C PRO A 17 1.15 8.88 4.22
N VAL A 18 0.56 9.48 5.26
CA VAL A 18 -0.33 8.78 6.20
C VAL A 18 -1.57 8.24 5.49
N GLU A 19 -2.04 8.93 4.45
CA GLU A 19 -3.16 8.55 3.61
C GLU A 19 -2.87 7.28 2.82
N GLU A 20 -1.64 7.11 2.31
CA GLU A 20 -1.21 5.89 1.62
C GLU A 20 -1.11 4.71 2.59
N MET A 21 -0.56 4.93 3.79
CA MET A 21 -0.52 3.90 4.83
C MET A 21 -1.92 3.46 5.24
N ASN A 22 -2.86 4.40 5.40
CA ASN A 22 -4.25 4.10 5.70
C ASN A 22 -4.92 3.33 4.56
N ALA A 23 -4.64 3.69 3.30
CA ALA A 23 -5.16 2.98 2.14
C ALA A 23 -4.65 1.53 2.05
N LEU A 24 -3.38 1.28 2.38
CA LEU A 24 -2.84 -0.09 2.50
C LEU A 24 -3.54 -0.87 3.61
N HIS A 25 -3.77 -0.24 4.77
CA HIS A 25 -4.45 -0.87 5.89
C HIS A 25 -5.93 -1.18 5.58
N ASP A 26 -6.62 -0.27 4.90
CA ASP A 26 -7.99 -0.49 4.43
C ASP A 26 -8.04 -1.61 3.39
N LEU A 27 -7.10 -1.66 2.44
CA LEU A 27 -7.01 -2.75 1.47
C LEU A 27 -6.81 -4.09 2.19
N TYR A 28 -5.90 -4.14 3.15
CA TYR A 28 -5.68 -5.31 3.99
C TYR A 28 -6.97 -5.75 4.70
N ASN A 29 -7.66 -4.85 5.39
CA ASN A 29 -8.85 -5.20 6.16
C ASN A 29 -10.05 -5.58 5.27
N SER A 30 -10.31 -4.80 4.22
CA SER A 30 -11.46 -4.99 3.32
C SER A 30 -11.36 -6.23 2.44
N THR A 31 -10.14 -6.76 2.26
CA THR A 31 -9.90 -7.94 1.41
C THR A 31 -9.37 -9.14 2.16
N ASN A 32 -9.61 -9.19 3.48
CA ASN A 32 -9.28 -10.34 4.36
C ASN A 32 -7.77 -10.64 4.49
N GLY A 33 -6.97 -9.59 4.71
CA GLY A 33 -5.51 -9.58 4.81
C GLY A 33 -4.88 -10.60 5.75
N ALA A 34 -5.57 -10.93 6.84
CA ALA A 34 -5.12 -11.96 7.78
C ALA A 34 -5.04 -13.37 7.15
N ASN A 35 -5.74 -13.58 6.03
CA ASN A 35 -5.83 -14.86 5.33
C ASN A 35 -5.27 -14.80 3.90
N TRP A 36 -4.52 -13.75 3.56
CA TRP A 36 -3.80 -13.71 2.29
C TRP A 36 -2.73 -14.80 2.22
N LEU A 37 -2.47 -15.29 1.02
CA LEU A 37 -1.44 -16.29 0.73
C LEU A 37 -0.08 -15.61 0.54
N TRP A 38 0.56 -15.25 1.64
CA TRP A 38 1.91 -14.70 1.66
C TRP A 38 2.95 -15.72 1.19
N SER A 39 4.01 -15.23 0.55
CA SER A 39 5.18 -16.07 0.29
C SER A 39 6.02 -16.19 1.56
N ASP A 40 6.61 -17.36 1.78
CA ASP A 40 7.63 -17.58 2.81
C ASP A 40 9.05 -17.45 2.24
N ASN A 41 9.19 -17.14 0.94
CA ASN A 41 10.48 -16.86 0.32
C ASN A 41 10.97 -15.47 0.74
N PRO A 42 12.14 -15.35 1.39
CA PRO A 42 12.67 -14.06 1.85
C PRO A 42 12.91 -13.04 0.74
N SER A 43 13.10 -13.48 -0.51
CA SER A 43 13.31 -12.59 -1.66
C SER A 43 12.04 -11.90 -2.13
N ASP A 44 10.86 -12.38 -1.73
CA ASP A 44 9.58 -11.82 -2.16
C ASP A 44 9.14 -10.64 -1.26
N GLY A 45 9.91 -10.34 -0.21
CA GLY A 45 9.62 -9.28 0.75
C GLY A 45 8.95 -9.78 2.02
N ILE A 46 8.59 -8.85 2.90
CA ILE A 46 7.99 -9.16 4.20
C ILE A 46 6.46 -9.09 4.16
N LYS A 47 5.81 -9.92 4.98
CA LYS A 47 4.36 -9.89 5.15
C LYS A 47 3.93 -8.52 5.70
N TRP A 48 2.82 -8.00 5.18
CA TRP A 48 2.30 -6.71 5.63
C TRP A 48 1.99 -6.77 7.13
N ASN A 49 2.40 -5.74 7.87
CA ASN A 49 2.25 -5.73 9.30
C ASN A 49 1.92 -4.33 9.84
N PHE A 50 0.74 -4.20 10.43
CA PHE A 50 0.22 -2.93 10.95
C PHE A 50 0.36 -2.80 12.48
N THR A 51 1.09 -3.68 13.18
CA THR A 51 1.24 -3.63 14.64
C THR A 51 2.14 -2.51 15.15
N SER A 52 2.96 -1.91 14.28
CA SER A 52 3.87 -0.80 14.64
C SER A 52 4.01 0.21 13.48
N PRO A 53 2.93 0.94 13.14
CA PRO A 53 2.88 1.76 11.93
C PRO A 53 3.81 2.99 11.97
N SER A 54 4.32 3.37 13.15
CA SER A 54 5.32 4.45 13.29
C SER A 54 6.75 4.03 12.91
N THR A 55 7.02 2.72 12.84
CA THR A 55 8.35 2.17 12.53
C THR A 55 8.33 1.17 11.38
N ASN A 56 7.16 0.64 11.02
CA ASN A 56 7.02 -0.32 9.93
C ASN A 56 6.58 0.40 8.66
N ASN A 57 7.57 0.71 7.82
CA ASN A 57 7.38 1.45 6.58
C ASN A 57 7.48 0.47 5.40
N PRO A 58 6.44 0.38 4.54
CA PRO A 58 6.42 -0.61 3.47
C PRO A 58 7.55 -0.48 2.47
N CYS A 59 8.03 0.74 2.24
CA CYS A 59 9.09 1.05 1.27
C CYS A 59 10.49 0.75 1.80
N THR A 60 10.74 0.92 3.10
CA THR A 60 12.06 0.63 3.68
C THR A 60 12.19 -0.78 4.21
N GLU A 61 11.07 -1.38 4.64
CA GLU A 61 11.03 -2.74 5.17
C GLU A 61 10.82 -3.79 4.05
N GLY A 62 10.51 -3.35 2.82
CA GLY A 62 10.38 -4.22 1.65
C GLY A 62 9.14 -5.10 1.73
N TRP A 63 7.96 -4.50 1.90
CA TRP A 63 6.71 -5.25 1.96
C TRP A 63 6.45 -6.00 0.66
N GLN A 64 6.02 -7.25 0.80
CA GLN A 64 5.73 -8.11 -0.33
C GLN A 64 4.66 -7.46 -1.22
N GLY A 65 4.98 -7.35 -2.52
CA GLY A 65 4.08 -6.77 -3.51
C GLY A 65 4.00 -5.24 -3.50
N ILE A 66 4.80 -4.54 -2.68
CA ILE A 66 4.89 -3.09 -2.70
C ILE A 66 6.16 -2.64 -3.41
N ASP A 67 5.99 -1.82 -4.43
CA ASP A 67 7.07 -1.05 -5.07
C ASP A 67 6.90 0.43 -4.73
N CYS A 68 8.01 1.14 -4.56
CA CYS A 68 8.01 2.52 -4.11
C CYS A 68 8.91 3.41 -4.97
N THR A 69 8.50 4.67 -5.10
CA THR A 69 9.28 5.72 -5.75
C THR A 69 9.70 6.77 -4.72
N PHE A 70 10.87 7.37 -4.93
CA PHE A 70 11.38 8.46 -4.09
C PHE A 70 11.21 9.80 -4.80
N ILE A 71 10.47 10.73 -4.21
CA ILE A 71 10.20 12.03 -4.81
C ILE A 71 11.14 13.09 -4.22
N SER A 72 12.05 13.59 -5.06
CA SER A 72 12.92 14.73 -4.77
C SER A 72 12.29 16.03 -5.30
N PRO A 73 12.34 17.16 -4.56
CA PRO A 73 13.12 17.43 -3.34
C PRO A 73 12.37 17.18 -2.03
N PHE A 74 11.17 16.59 -2.07
CA PHE A 74 10.30 16.44 -0.90
C PHE A 74 10.78 15.40 0.12
N GLN A 75 11.71 14.52 -0.27
CA GLN A 75 12.33 13.51 0.60
C GLN A 75 11.32 12.52 1.21
N PHE A 76 10.30 12.12 0.44
CA PHE A 76 9.34 11.10 0.84
C PHE A 76 9.31 9.96 -0.17
N TYR A 77 9.03 8.75 0.34
CA TYR A 77 8.62 7.66 -0.53
C TYR A 77 7.14 7.77 -0.80
N HIS A 78 6.73 7.28 -1.96
CA HIS A 78 5.33 7.02 -2.29
C HIS A 78 5.21 5.61 -2.82
N VAL A 79 4.08 4.96 -2.55
CA VAL A 79 3.74 3.69 -3.17
C VAL A 79 3.58 3.91 -4.67
N HIS A 80 4.40 3.21 -5.45
CA HIS A 80 4.45 3.31 -6.90
C HIS A 80 3.79 2.10 -7.58
N GLY A 81 3.82 0.94 -6.93
CA GLY A 81 3.20 -0.28 -7.42
C GLY A 81 2.61 -1.12 -6.31
N ILE A 82 1.43 -1.70 -6.57
CA ILE A 82 0.81 -2.72 -5.73
C ILE A 82 0.61 -3.96 -6.61
N THR A 83 1.32 -5.04 -6.30
CA THR A 83 1.32 -6.30 -7.06
C THR A 83 1.01 -7.48 -6.13
N LEU A 84 -0.27 -7.87 -6.10
CA LEU A 84 -0.78 -8.96 -5.26
C LEU A 84 -1.58 -10.00 -6.08
N PRO A 85 -1.03 -10.57 -7.16
CA PRO A 85 -1.74 -11.54 -7.98
C PRO A 85 -1.84 -12.90 -7.28
N SER A 86 -3.03 -13.49 -7.24
CA SER A 86 -3.27 -14.80 -6.60
C SER A 86 -2.93 -14.86 -5.10
N PHE A 87 -3.10 -13.75 -4.38
CA PHE A 87 -2.89 -13.67 -2.93
C PHE A 87 -4.11 -14.10 -2.10
N ASN A 88 -5.16 -14.63 -2.73
CA ASN A 88 -6.42 -14.97 -2.07
C ASN A 88 -7.11 -13.75 -1.43
N LEU A 89 -7.07 -12.60 -2.09
CA LEU A 89 -7.83 -11.43 -1.68
C LEU A 89 -9.33 -11.72 -1.85
N VAL A 90 -10.11 -11.53 -0.78
CA VAL A 90 -11.56 -11.77 -0.75
C VAL A 90 -12.27 -10.58 -0.14
N GLY A 91 -13.25 -10.01 -0.82
CA GLY A 91 -14.00 -8.84 -0.38
C GLY A 91 -13.99 -7.73 -1.43
N ASN A 92 -14.20 -6.49 -0.98
CA ASN A 92 -14.38 -5.34 -1.87
C ASN A 92 -13.12 -4.48 -1.92
N LEU A 93 -12.88 -3.83 -3.06
CA LEU A 93 -11.86 -2.79 -3.16
C LEU A 93 -12.30 -1.54 -2.38
N PRO A 94 -11.48 -1.00 -1.45
CA PRO A 94 -11.86 0.16 -0.66
C PRO A 94 -11.70 1.46 -1.47
N ASN A 95 -12.54 2.46 -1.17
CA ASN A 95 -12.46 3.77 -1.80
C ASN A 95 -11.12 4.48 -1.53
N SER A 96 -10.44 4.17 -0.42
CA SER A 96 -9.14 4.75 -0.07
C SER A 96 -8.01 4.37 -1.03
N LEU A 97 -8.20 3.40 -1.94
CA LEU A 97 -7.24 3.14 -3.02
C LEU A 97 -6.95 4.37 -3.88
N GLY A 98 -7.85 5.36 -3.95
CA GLY A 98 -7.61 6.61 -4.65
C GLY A 98 -6.59 7.56 -3.98
N ALA A 99 -5.99 7.18 -2.84
CA ALA A 99 -5.02 8.00 -2.12
C ALA A 99 -3.58 7.90 -2.65
N PHE A 100 -3.26 6.88 -3.45
CA PHE A 100 -1.89 6.66 -3.94
C PHE A 100 -1.57 7.56 -5.14
N SER A 101 -1.19 8.81 -4.89
CA SER A 101 -1.01 9.82 -5.94
C SER A 101 0.05 9.47 -6.99
N GLU A 102 1.06 8.67 -6.60
CA GLU A 102 2.17 8.27 -7.48
C GLU A 102 2.05 6.81 -7.97
N LEU A 103 0.90 6.16 -7.79
CA LEU A 103 0.71 4.77 -8.21
C LEU A 103 0.68 4.65 -9.72
N SER A 104 1.60 3.85 -10.27
CA SER A 104 1.70 3.54 -11.69
C SER A 104 1.12 2.17 -12.04
N ASN A 105 1.23 1.20 -11.11
CA ASN A 105 0.83 -0.19 -11.34
C ASN A 105 -0.10 -0.70 -10.23
N LEU A 106 -1.28 -1.20 -10.62
CA LEU A 106 -2.20 -1.89 -9.71
C LEU A 106 -2.58 -3.26 -10.27
N PHE A 107 -1.95 -4.30 -9.75
CA PHE A 107 -2.13 -5.70 -10.19
C PHE A 107 -2.74 -6.53 -9.08
N LEU A 108 -4.05 -6.78 -9.19
CA LEU A 108 -4.84 -7.58 -8.25
C LEU A 108 -5.54 -8.76 -8.93
N TYR A 109 -5.03 -9.18 -10.09
CA TYR A 109 -5.64 -10.21 -10.92
C TYR A 109 -5.57 -11.61 -10.28
N TYR A 110 -6.44 -12.52 -10.73
CA TYR A 110 -6.59 -13.89 -10.19
C TYR A 110 -6.83 -13.94 -8.67
N ASN A 111 -7.66 -13.04 -8.14
CA ASN A 111 -8.15 -13.11 -6.76
C ASN A 111 -9.66 -13.38 -6.74
N ALA A 112 -10.28 -13.33 -5.56
CA ALA A 112 -11.71 -13.50 -5.38
C ALA A 112 -12.38 -12.20 -4.90
N LEU A 113 -11.90 -11.06 -5.43
CA LEU A 113 -12.49 -9.75 -5.14
C LEU A 113 -13.90 -9.65 -5.76
N THR A 114 -14.82 -9.03 -5.04
CA THR A 114 -16.23 -8.86 -5.40
C THR A 114 -16.65 -7.39 -5.31
N GLY A 115 -17.88 -7.10 -5.76
CA GLY A 115 -18.46 -5.77 -5.73
C GLY A 115 -17.94 -4.86 -6.86
N THR A 116 -18.18 -3.56 -6.72
CA THR A 116 -17.88 -2.59 -7.77
C THR A 116 -16.45 -2.08 -7.71
N ILE A 117 -15.91 -1.73 -8.87
CA ILE A 117 -14.66 -0.95 -8.95
C ILE A 117 -14.93 0.46 -8.36
N PRO A 118 -14.23 0.88 -7.29
CA PRO A 118 -14.49 2.16 -6.65
C PRO A 118 -14.13 3.30 -7.60
N SER A 119 -15.03 4.28 -7.74
CA SER A 119 -14.83 5.43 -8.64
C SER A 119 -13.62 6.27 -8.26
N SER A 120 -13.15 6.18 -7.01
CA SER A 120 -11.93 6.83 -6.54
C SER A 120 -10.65 6.32 -7.22
N LEU A 121 -10.67 5.17 -7.90
CA LEU A 121 -9.55 4.81 -8.78
C LEU A 121 -9.34 5.85 -9.90
N GLY A 122 -10.36 6.65 -10.24
CA GLY A 122 -10.22 7.79 -11.14
C GLY A 122 -9.32 8.92 -10.61
N ASN A 123 -8.99 8.93 -9.31
CA ASN A 123 -8.04 9.88 -8.72
C ASN A 123 -6.58 9.47 -8.95
N LEU A 124 -6.32 8.25 -9.42
CA LEU A 124 -4.97 7.74 -9.66
C LEU A 124 -4.43 8.25 -11.00
N THR A 125 -4.09 9.53 -11.06
CA THR A 125 -3.72 10.21 -12.31
C THR A 125 -2.42 9.69 -12.94
N GLN A 126 -1.58 9.02 -12.15
CA GLN A 126 -0.31 8.44 -12.59
C GLN A 126 -0.44 6.96 -13.02
N LEU A 127 -1.63 6.35 -12.89
CA LEU A 127 -1.85 4.93 -13.15
C LEU A 127 -1.69 4.62 -14.64
N GLN A 128 -0.75 3.73 -14.95
CA GLN A 128 -0.46 3.30 -16.32
C GLN A 128 -1.01 1.90 -16.59
N TYR A 129 -0.94 1.03 -15.58
CA TYR A 129 -1.34 -0.37 -15.73
C TYR A 129 -2.29 -0.79 -14.61
N LEU A 130 -3.51 -1.17 -15.01
CA LEU A 130 -4.54 -1.69 -14.13
C LEU A 130 -4.91 -3.11 -14.57
N GLN A 131 -4.65 -4.09 -13.71
CA GLN A 131 -4.99 -5.49 -13.97
C GLN A 131 -5.86 -6.06 -12.85
N LEU A 132 -7.15 -6.18 -13.12
CA LEU A 132 -8.16 -6.70 -12.20
C LEU A 132 -8.85 -7.98 -12.72
N PHE A 133 -8.40 -8.53 -13.84
CA PHE A 133 -9.02 -9.70 -14.47
C PHE A 133 -8.93 -10.95 -13.58
N GLY A 134 -9.84 -11.92 -13.80
CA GLY A 134 -9.90 -13.11 -12.97
C GLY A 134 -10.39 -12.85 -11.54
N ASN A 135 -11.13 -11.76 -11.33
CA ASN A 135 -11.92 -11.48 -10.12
C ASN A 135 -13.43 -11.57 -10.44
N GLN A 136 -14.27 -11.29 -9.45
CA GLN A 136 -15.74 -11.28 -9.52
C GLN A 136 -16.29 -9.84 -9.38
N LEU A 137 -15.56 -8.86 -9.93
CA LEU A 137 -15.92 -7.45 -9.90
C LEU A 137 -17.04 -7.14 -10.91
N THR A 138 -17.92 -6.21 -10.57
CA THR A 138 -19.11 -5.80 -11.34
C THR A 138 -19.12 -4.33 -11.71
#